data_AF-A0A4Q4CXP2-F1
#
_entry.id   AF-A0A4Q4CXP2-F1
#
_cell.length_a   1.000
_cell.length_b   1.000
_cell.length_c   1.000
_cell.angle_alpha   90.00
_cell.angle_beta   90.00
_cell.angle_gamma   90.00
#
_symmetry.space_group_name_H-M   'P 1'
#
loop_
_entity.id
_entity.type
_entity.pdbx_description
1 polymer ?
#
loop_
_entity_poly.entity_id
_entity_poly.type
_entity_poly.pdbx_seq_one_letter_code
_entity_poly.pdbx_strand_id
1 'polypeptide(L)'
;MRDYLYLGFNQDEAGRQVFDAMLAHIPGTRRTFTNARFAQPGRNPTPHGDRLYPADQFPFTYAVTEDHLSGRRDGLLLRCRVSNTCPRIMQTDSEYEFWGARASLLVTDTRGNHIDLPPEVRAYLMTGHPHYAAAQAVAAPIDRCALPVNPLQAGGPMRALLAALEAWMRDGVEPPASRYPMRRDGTLQPAAGLYPAIPALGYRGTHGPAQWVDNTVVPPVVKGEYPVLLPRVDADGNAIAGLRSPVIEVPKATYTGWNPRAEGFAAGALCTNTGAVLPFAATRADREAAGDPRPSLAERYATPTAYRDAVQAAAARLVAERLLLPADARAMLAAAEADTLARLHR
;
A
#
# COMPACT_ATOMS: atom_id res chain seq x y z
N MET A 1 9.88 -13.20 -3.01
CA MET A 1 10.45 -12.45 -4.16
C MET A 1 11.59 -11.52 -3.76
N ARG A 2 11.43 -10.60 -2.80
CA ARG A 2 12.53 -9.69 -2.40
C ARG A 2 13.78 -10.41 -1.88
N ASP A 3 13.63 -11.50 -1.11
CA ASP A 3 14.77 -12.34 -0.71
C ASP A 3 15.45 -13.04 -1.88
N TYR A 4 14.67 -13.54 -2.84
CA TYR A 4 15.20 -14.19 -4.04
C TYR A 4 16.16 -13.24 -4.77
N LEU A 5 15.75 -11.98 -4.94
CA LEU A 5 16.59 -10.93 -5.52
C LEU A 5 17.79 -10.61 -4.61
N TYR A 6 17.54 -10.35 -3.32
CA TYR A 6 18.58 -9.97 -2.36
C TYR A 6 19.70 -11.01 -2.23
N LEU A 7 19.35 -12.30 -2.26
CA LEU A 7 20.30 -13.39 -2.13
C LEU A 7 21.07 -13.66 -3.44
N GLY A 8 20.65 -13.08 -4.56
CA GLY A 8 21.29 -13.25 -5.86
C GLY A 8 20.80 -14.48 -6.63
N PHE A 9 19.64 -15.02 -6.29
CA PHE A 9 19.12 -16.26 -6.89
C PHE A 9 18.60 -16.10 -8.33
N ASN A 10 18.73 -14.92 -8.93
CA ASN A 10 18.42 -14.70 -10.35
C ASN A 10 19.56 -15.08 -11.30
N GLN A 11 20.64 -15.68 -10.78
CA GLN A 11 21.72 -16.27 -11.55
C GLN A 11 21.65 -17.81 -11.46
N ASP A 12 21.68 -18.49 -12.60
CA ASP A 12 21.78 -19.96 -12.65
C ASP A 12 23.22 -20.47 -12.44
N GLU A 13 23.41 -21.79 -12.36
CA GLU A 13 24.74 -22.40 -12.17
C GLU A 13 25.71 -22.16 -13.33
N ALA A 14 25.21 -21.75 -14.49
CA ALA A 14 26.01 -21.35 -15.67
C ALA A 14 26.24 -19.83 -15.75
N GLY A 15 25.81 -19.07 -14.73
CA GLY A 15 26.01 -17.62 -14.66
C GLY A 15 24.96 -16.77 -15.40
N ARG A 16 23.89 -17.38 -15.94
CA ARG A 16 22.87 -16.70 -16.75
C ARG A 16 21.71 -16.18 -15.91
N GLN A 17 21.02 -15.16 -16.41
CA GLN A 17 19.79 -14.66 -15.80
C GLN A 17 18.64 -15.67 -15.93
N VAL A 18 17.88 -15.87 -14.83
CA VAL A 18 16.75 -16.83 -14.79
C VAL A 18 15.41 -16.16 -15.14
N PHE A 19 15.09 -15.02 -14.53
CA PHE A 19 13.88 -14.26 -14.81
C PHE A 19 14.23 -12.85 -15.29
N ASP A 20 13.59 -12.41 -16.37
CA ASP A 20 13.73 -11.06 -16.93
C ASP A 20 12.92 -10.01 -16.16
N ALA A 21 11.85 -10.43 -15.49
CA ALA A 21 10.96 -9.55 -14.75
C ALA A 21 10.52 -10.11 -13.38
N MET A 22 10.18 -9.20 -12.48
CA MET A 22 9.62 -9.50 -11.17
C MET A 22 8.47 -8.54 -10.83
N LEU A 23 7.30 -9.09 -10.49
CA LEU A 23 6.18 -8.36 -9.90
C LEU A 23 6.03 -8.70 -8.42
N ALA A 24 6.59 -7.87 -7.53
CA ALA A 24 6.44 -8.04 -6.09
C ALA A 24 5.14 -7.37 -5.60
N HIS A 25 4.13 -8.17 -5.25
CA HIS A 25 2.87 -7.67 -4.70
C HIS A 25 2.89 -7.72 -3.17
N ILE A 26 2.44 -6.62 -2.54
CA ILE A 26 2.29 -6.40 -1.10
C ILE A 26 3.49 -6.76 -0.21
N PRO A 27 4.76 -6.56 -0.63
CA PRO A 27 5.85 -6.81 0.31
C PRO A 27 6.06 -5.67 1.32
N GLY A 28 5.59 -4.45 1.06
CA GLY A 28 6.13 -3.25 1.69
C GLY A 28 7.66 -3.26 1.58
N THR A 29 8.36 -3.28 2.71
CA THR A 29 9.83 -3.45 2.72
C THR A 29 10.31 -4.83 3.15
N ARG A 30 9.38 -5.74 3.45
CA ARG A 30 9.65 -7.04 4.05
C ARG A 30 10.48 -7.96 3.16
N ARG A 31 11.20 -8.84 3.84
CA ARG A 31 11.83 -10.03 3.28
C ARG A 31 11.31 -11.26 4.02
N THR A 32 11.47 -12.42 3.40
CA THR A 32 10.99 -13.70 3.96
C THR A 32 12.00 -14.35 4.91
N PHE A 33 13.19 -13.75 5.05
CA PHE A 33 14.33 -14.19 5.85
C PHE A 33 14.60 -15.71 5.74
N THR A 34 14.44 -16.27 4.52
CA THR A 34 14.48 -17.73 4.29
C THR A 34 15.85 -18.35 4.56
N ASN A 35 16.91 -17.55 4.51
CA ASN A 35 18.29 -17.99 4.75
C ASN A 35 18.86 -17.46 6.09
N ALA A 36 18.00 -17.30 7.10
CA ALA A 36 18.42 -16.92 8.46
C ALA A 36 18.46 -18.14 9.40
N ARG A 37 19.31 -18.09 10.43
CA ARG A 37 19.35 -19.14 11.46
C ARG A 37 18.00 -19.22 12.18
N PHE A 38 17.43 -20.42 12.28
CA PHE A 38 16.10 -20.67 12.83
C PHE A 38 14.97 -19.92 12.10
N ALA A 39 15.12 -19.70 10.79
CA ALA A 39 14.11 -19.06 9.97
C ALA A 39 12.73 -19.71 10.14
N GLN A 40 11.72 -18.86 10.27
CA GLN A 40 10.30 -19.21 10.27
C GLN A 40 9.60 -18.35 9.21
N PRO A 41 9.86 -18.60 7.91
CA PRO A 41 9.27 -17.80 6.84
C PRO A 41 7.75 -17.73 7.02
N GLY A 42 7.21 -16.52 7.09
CA GLY A 42 5.80 -16.27 7.43
C GLY A 42 5.58 -15.46 8.70
N ARG A 43 6.60 -15.34 9.58
CA ARG A 43 6.54 -14.39 10.70
C ARG A 43 6.48 -12.96 10.17
N ASN A 44 5.61 -12.17 10.79
CA ASN A 44 5.24 -10.86 10.31
C ASN A 44 5.27 -9.87 11.49
N PRO A 45 6.36 -9.09 11.64
CA PRO A 45 6.43 -8.05 12.65
C PRO A 45 5.25 -7.07 12.54
N THR A 46 4.42 -7.10 13.58
CA THR A 46 3.26 -6.22 13.77
C THR A 46 3.44 -5.45 15.07
N PRO A 47 2.62 -4.42 15.36
CA PRO A 47 2.69 -3.72 16.64
C PRO A 47 2.60 -4.63 17.88
N HIS A 48 1.96 -5.80 17.77
CA HIS A 48 1.67 -6.70 18.91
C HIS A 48 2.24 -8.12 18.78
N GLY A 49 3.00 -8.42 17.73
CA GLY A 49 3.47 -9.79 17.48
C GLY A 49 4.68 -9.82 16.56
N ASP A 50 5.48 -10.88 16.69
CA ASP A 50 6.66 -11.18 15.87
C ASP A 50 7.72 -10.06 15.76
N ARG A 51 7.69 -9.05 16.64
CA ARG A 51 8.53 -7.83 16.57
C ARG A 51 10.02 -8.09 16.48
N LEU A 52 10.48 -9.21 17.05
CA LEU A 52 11.89 -9.57 17.14
C LEU A 52 12.36 -10.49 15.99
N TYR A 53 11.51 -10.84 15.04
CA TYR A 53 11.91 -11.65 13.88
C TYR A 53 12.55 -10.77 12.77
N PRO A 54 13.58 -11.28 12.07
CA PRO A 54 14.37 -10.52 11.11
C PRO A 54 13.70 -10.31 9.73
N ALA A 55 12.36 -10.31 9.66
CA ALA A 55 11.65 -10.12 8.40
C ALA A 55 11.83 -8.71 7.82
N ASP A 56 12.05 -7.74 8.71
CA ASP A 56 11.90 -6.31 8.44
C ASP A 56 13.19 -5.56 8.74
N GLN A 57 14.31 -6.12 8.30
CA GLN A 57 15.65 -5.58 8.50
C GLN A 57 16.22 -5.00 7.21
N PHE A 58 17.14 -4.04 7.34
CA PHE A 58 17.89 -3.46 6.23
C PHE A 58 18.59 -4.52 5.34
N PRO A 59 18.61 -4.36 3.99
CA PRO A 59 18.12 -3.23 3.21
C PRO A 59 16.60 -3.19 2.96
N PHE A 60 16.04 -1.98 2.97
CA PHE A 60 14.60 -1.72 2.75
C PHE A 60 14.24 -1.36 1.31
N THR A 61 15.17 -0.81 0.54
CA THR A 61 14.95 -0.34 -0.83
C THR A 61 15.78 -1.12 -1.84
N TYR A 62 15.46 -0.95 -3.12
CA TYR A 62 16.17 -1.54 -4.24
C TYR A 62 17.55 -0.91 -4.45
N ALA A 63 17.67 0.41 -4.23
CA ALA A 63 18.92 1.13 -4.34
C ALA A 63 19.92 0.73 -3.23
N VAL A 64 21.21 0.86 -3.52
CA VAL A 64 22.26 0.70 -2.51
C VAL A 64 22.30 1.97 -1.67
N THR A 65 22.12 1.82 -0.37
CA THR A 65 22.06 2.92 0.61
C THR A 65 22.93 2.60 1.81
N GLU A 66 23.15 3.58 2.68
CA GLU A 66 23.79 3.37 3.97
C GLU A 66 22.73 3.31 5.08
N ASP A 67 22.87 2.32 5.94
CA ASP A 67 22.13 2.20 7.17
C ASP A 67 22.79 3.03 8.28
N HIS A 68 22.16 4.12 8.68
CA HIS A 68 22.69 4.99 9.72
C HIS A 68 22.76 4.36 11.12
N LEU A 69 22.03 3.27 11.37
CA LEU A 69 22.05 2.59 12.67
C LEU A 69 23.17 1.55 12.74
N SER A 70 23.34 0.72 11.70
CA SER A 70 24.36 -0.35 11.68
C SER A 70 25.65 0.00 10.94
N GLY A 71 25.69 1.08 10.17
CA GLY A 71 26.80 1.45 9.28
C GLY A 71 26.91 0.56 8.03
N ARG A 72 25.98 -0.38 7.81
CA ARG A 72 26.01 -1.27 6.65
C ARG A 72 25.62 -0.52 5.37
N ARG A 73 26.31 -0.82 4.27
CA ARG A 73 25.95 -0.36 2.93
C ARG A 73 25.42 -1.51 2.09
N ASP A 74 24.16 -1.48 1.71
CA ASP A 74 23.46 -2.60 1.05
C ASP A 74 22.23 -2.12 0.26
N GLY A 75 21.66 -2.97 -0.58
CA GLY A 75 20.47 -2.72 -1.38
C GLY A 75 20.00 -3.99 -2.09
N LEU A 76 18.70 -4.13 -2.40
CA LEU A 76 18.23 -5.37 -3.02
C LEU A 76 18.88 -5.66 -4.38
N LEU A 77 19.26 -4.63 -5.13
CA LEU A 77 19.90 -4.79 -6.44
C LEU A 77 21.41 -4.98 -6.37
N LEU A 78 22.03 -4.91 -5.18
CA LEU A 78 23.50 -4.95 -5.06
C LEU A 78 24.08 -6.20 -5.73
N ARG A 79 23.55 -7.38 -5.42
CA ARG A 79 24.08 -8.65 -5.95
C ARG A 79 23.80 -8.84 -7.44
N CYS A 80 22.57 -8.57 -7.88
CA CYS A 80 22.20 -8.76 -9.28
C CYS A 80 23.01 -7.86 -10.23
N ARG A 81 23.47 -6.69 -9.76
CA ARG A 81 24.32 -5.79 -10.54
C ARG A 81 25.73 -6.34 -10.72
N VAL A 82 26.25 -7.05 -9.72
CA VAL A 82 27.55 -7.73 -9.82
C VAL A 82 27.47 -8.92 -10.79
N SER A 83 26.38 -9.69 -10.74
CA SER A 83 26.18 -10.85 -11.62
C SER A 83 25.62 -10.49 -13.00
N ASN A 84 25.27 -9.23 -13.25
CA ASN A 84 24.54 -8.78 -14.44
C ASN A 84 23.25 -9.59 -14.69
N THR A 85 22.48 -9.85 -13.63
CA THR A 85 21.21 -10.59 -13.68
C THR A 85 20.06 -9.82 -13.03
N CYS A 86 20.07 -8.49 -13.10
CA CYS A 86 18.96 -7.69 -12.55
C CYS A 86 17.72 -7.80 -13.45
N PRO A 87 16.56 -8.21 -12.91
CA PRO A 87 15.31 -8.17 -13.64
C PRO A 87 14.77 -6.75 -13.70
N ARG A 88 13.81 -6.51 -14.62
CA ARG A 88 12.91 -5.36 -14.54
C ARG A 88 11.89 -5.59 -13.44
N ILE A 89 11.60 -4.58 -12.64
CA ILE A 89 10.84 -4.77 -11.40
C ILE A 89 9.62 -3.85 -11.37
N MET A 90 8.49 -4.45 -11.02
CA MET A 90 7.34 -3.73 -10.51
C MET A 90 7.07 -4.15 -9.07
N GLN A 91 7.01 -3.18 -8.16
CA GLN A 91 6.46 -3.39 -6.82
C GLN A 91 5.07 -2.77 -6.74
N THR A 92 4.11 -3.54 -6.22
CA THR A 92 2.78 -3.03 -5.92
C THR A 92 2.52 -3.23 -4.45
N ASP A 93 2.02 -2.21 -3.77
CA ASP A 93 1.64 -2.29 -2.37
C ASP A 93 0.19 -1.88 -2.21
N SER A 94 -0.51 -2.48 -1.25
CA SER A 94 -1.76 -1.93 -0.76
C SER A 94 -1.48 -0.72 0.12
N GLU A 95 -2.51 0.06 0.43
CA GLU A 95 -2.36 1.12 1.42
C GLU A 95 -1.88 0.51 2.74
N TYR A 96 -2.46 -0.59 3.22
CA TYR A 96 -2.07 -1.25 4.47
C TYR A 96 -0.55 -1.45 4.66
N GLU A 97 0.22 -1.70 3.59
CA GLU A 97 1.67 -1.94 3.72
C GLU A 97 2.45 -0.76 4.31
N PHE A 98 1.96 0.49 4.22
CA PHE A 98 2.61 1.62 4.89
C PHE A 98 2.46 1.54 6.43
N TRP A 99 1.37 0.95 6.92
CA TRP A 99 1.06 0.82 8.34
C TRP A 99 1.63 -0.48 8.90
N GLY A 100 1.47 -1.58 8.19
CA GLY A 100 1.94 -2.90 8.63
C GLY A 100 3.40 -3.15 8.28
N ALA A 101 3.79 -2.88 7.02
CA ALA A 101 5.02 -3.33 6.40
C ALA A 101 6.05 -2.22 6.12
N ARG A 102 5.85 -1.03 6.72
CA ARG A 102 6.72 0.17 6.63
C ARG A 102 7.15 0.47 5.20
N ALA A 103 6.18 0.47 4.31
CA ALA A 103 6.38 0.61 2.87
C ALA A 103 7.05 1.95 2.48
N SER A 104 6.98 2.99 3.32
CA SER A 104 7.70 4.25 3.08
C SER A 104 9.22 4.10 3.02
N LEU A 105 9.81 3.10 3.68
CA LEU A 105 11.25 2.80 3.59
C LEU A 105 11.66 2.23 2.22
N LEU A 106 10.71 1.98 1.31
CA LEU A 106 11.01 1.68 -0.10
C LEU A 106 11.58 2.91 -0.82
N VAL A 107 11.13 4.11 -0.45
CA VAL A 107 11.42 5.39 -1.12
C VAL A 107 12.03 6.41 -0.16
N THR A 108 12.45 5.96 1.03
CA THR A 108 13.19 6.77 1.98
C THR A 108 14.43 6.04 2.47
N ASP A 109 15.48 6.80 2.76
CA ASP A 109 16.68 6.29 3.42
C ASP A 109 16.37 5.93 4.88
N THR A 110 17.36 5.36 5.56
CA THR A 110 17.19 4.97 6.96
C THR A 110 16.98 6.15 7.92
N ARG A 111 17.18 7.40 7.47
CA ARG A 111 16.91 8.64 8.21
C ARG A 111 15.59 9.31 7.78
N GLY A 112 14.84 8.69 6.86
CA GLY A 112 13.57 9.17 6.33
C GLY A 112 13.69 10.14 5.15
N ASN A 113 14.89 10.41 4.61
CA ASN A 113 15.08 11.30 3.45
C ASN A 113 14.67 10.61 2.14
N HIS A 114 14.28 11.40 1.14
CA HIS A 114 13.85 10.89 -0.17
C HIS A 114 14.92 10.03 -0.85
N ILE A 115 14.48 8.93 -1.47
CA ILE A 115 15.27 8.11 -2.39
C ILE A 115 14.51 7.96 -3.71
N ASP A 116 15.22 8.21 -4.82
CA ASP A 116 14.73 7.81 -6.14
C ASP A 116 14.87 6.31 -6.35
N LEU A 117 13.80 5.70 -6.85
CA LEU A 117 13.84 4.32 -7.27
C LEU A 117 14.79 4.16 -8.47
N PRO A 118 15.59 3.08 -8.53
CA PRO A 118 16.41 2.78 -9.70
C PRO A 118 15.58 2.72 -11.00
N PRO A 119 16.16 3.07 -12.16
CA PRO A 119 15.43 3.17 -13.42
C PRO A 119 14.75 1.86 -13.87
N GLU A 120 15.30 0.70 -13.46
CA GLU A 120 14.74 -0.63 -13.69
C GLU A 120 13.56 -0.99 -12.78
N VAL A 121 13.18 -0.10 -11.84
CA VAL A 121 12.11 -0.31 -10.86
C VAL A 121 10.95 0.65 -11.11
N ARG A 122 9.73 0.13 -11.01
CA ARG A 122 8.48 0.90 -10.92
C ARG A 122 7.73 0.50 -9.66
N ALA A 123 7.06 1.45 -9.02
CA ALA A 123 6.28 1.22 -7.81
C ALA A 123 4.88 1.83 -7.90
N TYR A 124 3.86 1.08 -7.44
CA TYR A 124 2.47 1.52 -7.44
C TYR A 124 1.78 1.21 -6.10
N LEU A 125 1.25 2.23 -5.46
CA LEU A 125 0.37 2.08 -4.31
C LEU A 125 -1.07 1.91 -4.80
N MET A 126 -1.76 0.85 -4.36
CA MET A 126 -3.21 0.70 -4.49
C MET A 126 -3.88 1.51 -3.38
N THR A 127 -4.19 2.76 -3.69
CA THR A 127 -4.70 3.74 -2.72
C THR A 127 -6.00 3.30 -2.09
N GLY A 128 -6.15 3.45 -0.78
CA GLY A 128 -7.34 3.06 -0.03
C GLY A 128 -7.57 1.55 0.05
N HIS A 129 -6.65 0.69 -0.40
CA HIS A 129 -6.86 -0.76 -0.37
C HIS A 129 -6.35 -1.38 0.94
N PRO A 130 -7.09 -2.34 1.54
CA PRO A 130 -6.57 -3.20 2.59
C PRO A 130 -5.53 -4.17 2.02
N HIS A 131 -4.88 -4.94 2.89
CA HIS A 131 -3.95 -6.00 2.47
C HIS A 131 -4.60 -7.02 1.53
N TYR A 132 -5.89 -7.32 1.77
CA TYR A 132 -6.70 -8.21 0.96
C TYR A 132 -8.19 -7.91 1.13
N ALA A 133 -8.96 -8.08 0.06
CA ALA A 133 -10.41 -8.23 0.09
C ALA A 133 -10.86 -9.21 -1.01
N ALA A 134 -11.93 -9.97 -0.74
CA ALA A 134 -12.52 -10.84 -1.76
C ALA A 134 -13.11 -10.03 -2.92
N ALA A 135 -13.14 -10.60 -4.12
CA ALA A 135 -13.61 -9.91 -5.34
C ALA A 135 -15.06 -9.37 -5.22
N GLN A 136 -15.90 -10.09 -4.47
CA GLN A 136 -17.30 -9.80 -4.18
C GLN A 136 -17.53 -9.12 -2.83
N ALA A 137 -16.47 -8.71 -2.13
CA ALA A 137 -16.60 -8.10 -0.81
C ALA A 137 -17.49 -6.84 -0.86
N VAL A 138 -18.31 -6.72 0.17
CA VAL A 138 -19.13 -5.55 0.52
C VAL A 138 -18.76 -5.17 1.95
N ALA A 139 -18.80 -3.87 2.26
CA ALA A 139 -18.43 -3.33 3.55
C ALA A 139 -19.27 -3.97 4.67
N ALA A 140 -18.64 -4.66 5.61
CA ALA A 140 -19.33 -5.30 6.73
C ALA A 140 -18.47 -5.25 8.00
N PRO A 141 -19.08 -5.19 9.21
CA PRO A 141 -18.34 -5.30 10.45
C PRO A 141 -17.80 -6.72 10.65
N ILE A 142 -16.74 -6.83 11.46
CA ILE A 142 -16.25 -8.09 12.01
C ILE A 142 -15.89 -7.87 13.48
N ASP A 143 -15.99 -8.92 14.30
CA ASP A 143 -15.88 -8.79 15.76
C ASP A 143 -14.58 -8.13 16.25
N ARG A 144 -13.47 -8.38 15.55
CA ARG A 144 -12.12 -7.97 16.00
C ARG A 144 -11.71 -6.54 15.62
N CYS A 145 -12.42 -5.88 14.70
CA CYS A 145 -12.09 -4.52 14.26
C CYS A 145 -13.22 -3.55 14.63
N ALA A 146 -12.87 -2.31 14.97
CA ALA A 146 -13.82 -1.32 15.47
C ALA A 146 -14.67 -0.69 14.36
N LEU A 147 -14.15 -0.59 13.13
CA LEU A 147 -14.85 -0.02 11.98
C LEU A 147 -15.22 -1.10 10.96
N PRO A 148 -16.27 -0.88 10.13
CA PRO A 148 -16.58 -1.77 9.02
C PRO A 148 -15.37 -2.02 8.12
N VAL A 149 -15.22 -3.27 7.68
CA VAL A 149 -14.07 -3.71 6.89
C VAL A 149 -14.11 -3.10 5.50
N ASN A 150 -12.97 -2.57 5.07
CA ASN A 150 -12.78 -2.04 3.74
C ASN A 150 -12.93 -3.14 2.67
N PRO A 151 -13.87 -2.99 1.72
CA PRO A 151 -14.17 -4.01 0.70
C PRO A 151 -13.35 -3.86 -0.59
N LEU A 152 -12.44 -2.88 -0.67
CA LEU A 152 -11.74 -2.58 -1.91
C LEU A 152 -10.72 -3.66 -2.26
N GLN A 153 -10.67 -4.00 -3.55
CA GLN A 153 -9.79 -5.01 -4.12
C GLN A 153 -9.08 -4.45 -5.36
N ALA A 154 -7.81 -4.81 -5.55
CA ALA A 154 -6.92 -4.19 -6.53
C ALA A 154 -6.92 -4.89 -7.91
N GLY A 155 -7.86 -5.78 -8.18
CA GLY A 155 -7.85 -6.67 -9.34
C GLY A 155 -7.82 -5.96 -10.70
N GLY A 156 -8.57 -4.87 -10.88
CA GLY A 156 -8.54 -4.07 -12.12
C GLY A 156 -7.15 -3.46 -12.36
N PRO A 157 -6.63 -2.65 -11.42
CA PRO A 157 -5.27 -2.14 -11.49
C PRO A 157 -4.19 -3.21 -11.66
N MET A 158 -4.27 -4.32 -10.92
CA MET A 158 -3.30 -5.42 -11.01
C MET A 158 -3.29 -6.09 -12.39
N ARG A 159 -4.45 -6.28 -13.02
CA ARG A 159 -4.51 -6.78 -14.41
C ARG A 159 -3.85 -5.82 -15.39
N ALA A 160 -4.09 -4.51 -15.26
CA ALA A 160 -3.46 -3.51 -16.10
C ALA A 160 -1.93 -3.48 -15.93
N LEU A 161 -1.44 -3.55 -14.70
CA LEU A 161 0.00 -3.59 -14.41
C LEU A 161 0.67 -4.88 -14.89
N LEU A 162 -0.02 -6.01 -14.81
CA LEU A 162 0.47 -7.27 -15.38
C LEU A 162 0.61 -7.17 -16.90
N ALA A 163 -0.40 -6.62 -17.59
CA ALA A 163 -0.33 -6.38 -19.04
C ALA A 163 0.79 -5.37 -19.40
N ALA A 164 1.01 -4.35 -18.57
CA ALA A 164 2.10 -3.40 -18.75
C ALA A 164 3.48 -4.06 -18.56
N LEU A 165 3.62 -4.98 -17.60
CA LEU A 165 4.86 -5.74 -17.41
C LEU A 165 5.14 -6.67 -18.59
N GLU A 166 4.11 -7.36 -19.10
CA GLU A 166 4.20 -8.20 -20.29
C GLU A 166 4.65 -7.37 -21.52
N ALA A 167 3.99 -6.24 -21.79
CA ALA A 167 4.37 -5.35 -22.90
C ALA A 167 5.79 -4.80 -22.74
N TRP A 168 6.23 -4.54 -21.50
CA TRP A 168 7.60 -4.13 -21.24
C TRP A 168 8.58 -5.24 -21.63
N MET A 169 8.29 -6.48 -21.27
CA MET A 169 9.14 -7.64 -21.56
C MET A 169 9.16 -8.02 -23.02
N ARG A 170 8.00 -8.11 -23.66
CA ARG A 170 7.87 -8.60 -25.03
C ARG A 170 8.24 -7.54 -26.06
N ASP A 171 7.79 -6.30 -25.85
CA ASP A 171 7.78 -5.26 -26.87
C ASP A 171 8.66 -4.05 -26.51
N GLY A 172 9.31 -4.06 -25.33
CA GLY A 172 10.13 -2.94 -24.85
C GLY A 172 9.32 -1.70 -24.44
N VAL A 173 7.98 -1.78 -24.42
CA VAL A 173 7.12 -0.66 -24.10
C VAL A 173 7.15 -0.41 -22.60
N GLU A 174 7.75 0.70 -22.17
CA GLU A 174 7.81 1.01 -20.74
C GLU A 174 6.42 1.09 -20.10
N PRO A 175 6.27 0.61 -18.86
CA PRO A 175 5.03 0.73 -18.11
C PRO A 175 4.78 2.19 -17.70
N PRO A 176 3.58 2.51 -17.22
CA PRO A 176 3.29 3.83 -16.67
C PRO A 176 4.31 4.24 -15.60
N ALA A 177 4.61 5.53 -15.50
CA ALA A 177 5.48 6.03 -14.44
C ALA A 177 4.96 5.62 -13.05
N SER A 178 5.88 5.44 -12.09
CA SER A 178 5.53 5.08 -10.72
C SER A 178 4.44 5.97 -10.15
N ARG A 179 3.50 5.37 -9.42
CA ARG A 179 2.44 6.04 -8.66
C ARG A 179 2.56 5.58 -7.21
N TYR A 180 3.49 6.16 -6.48
CA TYR A 180 3.80 5.79 -5.11
C TYR A 180 3.96 7.07 -4.28
N PRO A 181 3.52 7.13 -3.01
CA PRO A 181 3.80 8.24 -2.13
C PRO A 181 5.30 8.50 -2.02
N MET A 182 5.71 9.77 -2.10
CA MET A 182 7.11 10.20 -2.10
C MET A 182 7.32 11.36 -1.11
N ARG A 183 8.47 11.35 -0.43
CA ARG A 183 8.86 12.44 0.48
C ARG A 183 9.04 13.76 -0.28
N ARG A 184 9.71 13.73 -1.43
CA ARG A 184 9.96 14.94 -2.24
C ARG A 184 8.69 15.65 -2.73
N ASP A 185 7.62 14.89 -2.96
CA ASP A 185 6.34 15.40 -3.46
C ASP A 185 5.41 15.84 -2.31
N GLY A 186 5.88 15.73 -1.06
CA GLY A 186 5.11 16.05 0.14
C GLY A 186 3.95 15.10 0.41
N THR A 187 3.91 13.94 -0.25
CA THR A 187 2.82 12.96 -0.14
C THR A 187 3.06 11.88 0.92
N LEU A 188 4.18 11.99 1.64
CA LEU A 188 4.50 11.20 2.84
C LEU A 188 4.68 12.12 4.05
N GLN A 189 4.09 11.76 5.19
CA GLN A 189 4.17 12.53 6.44
C GLN A 189 4.28 11.61 7.66
N PRO A 190 4.78 12.09 8.81
CA PRO A 190 4.69 11.36 10.07
C PRO A 190 3.24 11.03 10.45
N ALA A 191 3.05 10.02 11.29
CA ALA A 191 1.71 9.61 11.72
C ALA A 191 0.96 10.68 12.53
N ALA A 192 1.68 11.52 13.28
CA ALA A 192 1.07 12.58 14.07
C ALA A 192 0.35 13.60 13.18
N GLY A 193 -0.94 13.84 13.42
CA GLY A 193 -1.73 14.83 12.68
C GLY A 193 -2.05 14.45 11.24
N LEU A 194 -1.85 13.18 10.84
CA LEU A 194 -2.03 12.74 9.46
C LEU A 194 -3.46 12.93 8.94
N TYR A 195 -4.46 12.66 9.79
CA TYR A 195 -5.88 12.70 9.42
C TYR A 195 -6.58 13.97 9.89
N PRO A 196 -7.54 14.50 9.10
CA PRO A 196 -8.46 15.52 9.59
C PRO A 196 -9.30 14.96 10.75
N ALA A 197 -9.85 15.86 11.57
CA ALA A 197 -10.69 15.52 12.72
C ALA A 197 -12.06 14.96 12.27
N ILE A 198 -12.10 13.71 11.82
CA ILE A 198 -13.31 12.97 11.47
C ILE A 198 -13.72 12.15 12.71
N PRO A 199 -14.81 12.50 13.43
CA PRO A 199 -15.14 11.90 14.72
C PRO A 199 -15.24 10.36 14.68
N ALA A 200 -15.84 9.81 13.62
CA ALA A 200 -16.06 8.38 13.48
C ALA A 200 -14.85 7.57 12.98
N LEU A 201 -13.72 8.21 12.62
CA LEU A 201 -12.55 7.48 12.11
C LEU A 201 -11.61 7.01 13.22
N GLY A 202 -11.57 7.70 14.37
CA GLY A 202 -10.82 7.25 15.56
C GLY A 202 -9.32 7.01 15.36
N TYR A 203 -8.67 7.71 14.41
CA TYR A 203 -7.24 7.54 14.13
C TYR A 203 -6.38 7.96 15.32
N ARG A 204 -5.42 7.09 15.70
CA ARG A 204 -4.50 7.32 16.83
C ARG A 204 -3.02 7.33 16.46
N GLY A 205 -2.69 7.30 15.16
CA GLY A 205 -1.28 7.24 14.74
C GLY A 205 -0.63 5.86 14.85
N THR A 206 -1.39 4.81 15.20
CA THR A 206 -0.85 3.46 15.40
C THR A 206 -0.36 2.84 14.08
N HIS A 207 0.91 2.45 14.04
CA HIS A 207 1.54 1.73 12.93
C HIS A 207 2.62 0.78 13.45
N GLY A 208 3.06 -0.15 12.61
CA GLY A 208 4.16 -1.07 12.91
C GLY A 208 5.50 -0.32 12.94
N PRO A 209 6.29 -0.42 14.03
CA PRO A 209 7.61 0.21 14.07
C PRO A 209 8.57 -0.50 13.12
N ALA A 210 9.50 0.24 12.54
CA ALA A 210 10.66 -0.33 11.85
C ALA A 210 11.82 -0.42 12.85
N GLN A 211 12.04 -1.59 13.44
CA GLN A 211 13.07 -1.77 14.48
C GLN A 211 14.31 -2.43 13.88
N TRP A 212 15.50 -1.91 14.22
CA TRP A 212 16.73 -2.67 14.04
C TRP A 212 16.87 -3.68 15.17
N VAL A 213 16.81 -4.96 14.81
CA VAL A 213 16.88 -6.07 15.76
C VAL A 213 18.22 -6.78 15.59
N ASP A 214 18.96 -6.90 16.68
CA ASP A 214 20.13 -7.76 16.76
C ASP A 214 19.69 -9.19 17.06
N ASN A 215 19.65 -10.00 16.01
CA ASN A 215 19.30 -11.42 16.06
C ASN A 215 20.52 -12.34 16.30
N THR A 216 21.70 -11.79 16.61
CA THR A 216 22.91 -12.58 16.92
C THR A 216 22.95 -13.04 18.39
N VAL A 217 22.18 -12.38 19.25
CA VAL A 217 22.03 -12.69 20.67
C VAL A 217 20.67 -13.34 20.98
N VAL A 218 20.58 -14.09 22.08
CA VAL A 218 19.36 -14.75 22.54
C VAL A 218 19.06 -14.35 23.99
N PRO A 219 17.92 -13.70 24.28
CA PRO A 219 16.88 -13.27 23.33
C PRO A 219 17.35 -12.12 22.41
N PRO A 220 16.78 -11.98 21.20
CA PRO A 220 17.09 -10.85 20.31
C PRO A 220 16.79 -9.50 20.97
N VAL A 221 17.57 -8.48 20.64
CA VAL A 221 17.44 -7.14 21.24
C VAL A 221 17.21 -6.06 20.19
N VAL A 222 16.33 -5.11 20.50
CA VAL A 222 16.14 -3.92 19.67
C VAL A 222 17.29 -2.95 19.95
N LYS A 223 17.97 -2.49 18.88
CA LYS A 223 19.12 -1.57 18.95
C LYS A 223 18.77 -0.14 18.50
N GLY A 224 17.66 0.04 17.81
CA GLY A 224 17.17 1.34 17.35
C GLY A 224 15.94 1.21 16.46
N GLU A 225 15.42 2.34 15.99
CA GLU A 225 14.24 2.38 15.13
C GLU A 225 14.46 3.32 13.93
N TYR A 226 13.88 2.95 12.80
CA TYR A 226 13.88 3.74 11.57
C TYR A 226 12.62 4.59 11.47
N PRO A 227 12.70 5.81 10.91
CA PRO A 227 11.52 6.63 10.67
C PRO A 227 10.54 5.95 9.70
N VAL A 228 9.27 5.86 10.10
CA VAL A 228 8.20 5.39 9.23
C VAL A 228 7.29 6.57 8.90
N LEU A 229 7.11 6.83 7.61
CA LEU A 229 6.16 7.81 7.11
C LEU A 229 4.93 7.12 6.52
N LEU A 230 3.80 7.82 6.54
CA LEU A 230 2.52 7.35 6.05
C LEU A 230 2.02 8.23 4.89
N PRO A 231 1.19 7.70 3.98
CA PRO A 231 0.60 8.47 2.89
C PRO A 231 -0.23 9.64 3.42
N ARG A 232 0.03 10.86 2.91
CA ARG A 232 -0.79 12.04 3.17
C ARG A 232 -2.21 11.79 2.67
N VAL A 233 -3.20 12.28 3.41
CA VAL A 233 -4.62 12.17 3.04
C VAL A 233 -5.24 13.54 2.70
N ASP A 234 -6.35 13.52 1.97
CA ASP A 234 -7.18 14.69 1.70
C ASP A 234 -8.16 14.98 2.87
N ALA A 235 -8.99 16.01 2.70
CA ALA A 235 -10.03 16.37 3.68
C ALA A 235 -11.06 15.25 3.92
N ASP A 236 -11.16 14.29 2.99
CA ASP A 236 -12.01 13.12 3.10
C ASP A 236 -11.32 11.96 3.81
N GLY A 237 -10.05 12.10 4.20
CA GLY A 237 -9.26 11.03 4.80
C GLY A 237 -8.82 9.95 3.80
N ASN A 238 -8.93 10.19 2.49
CA ASN A 238 -8.40 9.28 1.48
C ASN A 238 -6.98 9.69 1.09
N ALA A 239 -6.05 8.73 0.97
CA ALA A 239 -4.66 9.02 0.60
C ALA A 239 -4.57 9.68 -0.78
N ILE A 240 -3.78 10.75 -0.92
CA ILE A 240 -3.77 11.59 -2.14
C ILE A 240 -2.83 11.10 -3.24
N ALA A 241 -1.92 10.19 -2.90
CA ALA A 241 -0.91 9.65 -3.81
C ALA A 241 -1.15 8.18 -4.04
N GLY A 242 -0.59 7.66 -5.13
CA GLY A 242 -0.80 6.30 -5.55
C GLY A 242 -1.69 6.19 -6.77
N LEU A 243 -2.03 4.96 -7.11
CA LEU A 243 -3.06 4.61 -8.07
C LEU A 243 -4.40 4.69 -7.35
N ARG A 244 -5.17 5.73 -7.66
CA ARG A 244 -6.51 5.97 -7.13
C ARG A 244 -7.52 5.44 -8.14
N SER A 245 -8.21 4.35 -7.80
CA SER A 245 -9.28 3.79 -8.63
C SER A 245 -10.49 4.73 -8.66
N PRO A 246 -11.45 4.58 -9.59
CA PRO A 246 -12.60 5.48 -9.69
C PRO A 246 -13.42 5.62 -8.39
N VAL A 247 -13.47 4.58 -7.55
CA VAL A 247 -14.11 4.63 -6.22
C VAL A 247 -13.38 5.54 -5.21
N ILE A 248 -12.09 5.79 -5.40
CA ILE A 248 -11.28 6.72 -4.60
C ILE A 248 -11.25 8.12 -5.23
N GLU A 249 -11.24 8.22 -6.56
CA GLU A 249 -11.32 9.49 -7.29
C GLU A 249 -12.68 10.17 -7.14
N VAL A 250 -13.75 9.38 -7.02
CA VAL A 250 -15.13 9.84 -6.88
C VAL A 250 -15.73 9.20 -5.61
N PRO A 251 -15.24 9.59 -4.42
CA PRO A 251 -15.50 8.85 -3.20
C PRO A 251 -16.93 9.01 -2.69
N LYS A 252 -17.48 7.93 -2.14
CA LYS A 252 -18.69 7.92 -1.30
C LYS A 252 -18.39 7.58 0.16
N ALA A 253 -17.12 7.34 0.47
CA ALA A 253 -16.63 6.96 1.79
C ALA A 253 -15.15 7.34 1.92
N THR A 254 -14.66 7.34 3.15
CA THR A 254 -13.24 7.22 3.45
C THR A 254 -12.88 5.74 3.40
N TYR A 255 -11.90 5.37 2.56
CA TYR A 255 -11.33 4.04 2.51
C TYR A 255 -9.90 4.10 3.00
N THR A 256 -9.61 3.39 4.09
CA THR A 256 -8.28 3.39 4.71
C THR A 256 -7.64 2.01 4.58
N GLY A 257 -6.30 2.01 4.49
CA GLY A 257 -5.52 0.78 4.56
C GLY A 257 -5.50 0.14 5.95
N TRP A 258 -5.92 0.85 7.01
CA TRP A 258 -5.82 0.43 8.41
C TRP A 258 -7.20 0.42 9.09
N ASN A 259 -7.34 -0.30 10.20
CA ASN A 259 -8.56 -0.32 11.00
C ASN A 259 -8.16 -0.49 12.47
N PRO A 260 -8.74 0.23 13.44
CA PRO A 260 -8.45 -0.04 14.84
C PRO A 260 -9.09 -1.36 15.28
N ARG A 261 -8.49 -2.05 16.24
CA ARG A 261 -9.11 -3.19 16.90
C ARG A 261 -10.27 -2.74 17.79
N ALA A 262 -11.31 -3.58 17.86
CA ALA A 262 -12.49 -3.35 18.68
C ALA A 262 -12.22 -3.51 20.18
N GLU A 263 -13.16 -3.03 21.00
CA GLU A 263 -13.21 -3.33 22.44
C GLU A 263 -13.20 -4.85 22.67
N GLY A 264 -12.47 -5.30 23.70
CA GLY A 264 -12.25 -6.73 23.97
C GLY A 264 -11.17 -7.40 23.11
N PHE A 265 -10.65 -6.73 22.05
CA PHE A 265 -9.63 -7.27 21.16
C PHE A 265 -8.30 -6.48 21.20
N ALA A 266 -7.98 -5.84 22.33
CA ALA A 266 -6.94 -4.81 22.48
C ALA A 266 -7.30 -3.53 21.72
N ALA A 267 -8.32 -2.83 22.23
CA ALA A 267 -8.92 -1.65 21.59
C ALA A 267 -7.90 -0.60 21.14
N GLY A 268 -8.08 -0.07 19.92
CA GLY A 268 -7.24 0.98 19.34
C GLY A 268 -5.89 0.52 18.76
N ALA A 269 -5.51 -0.75 18.97
CA ALA A 269 -4.42 -1.40 18.25
C ALA A 269 -4.68 -1.45 16.74
N LEU A 270 -3.64 -1.69 15.93
CA LEU A 270 -3.82 -1.96 14.50
C LEU A 270 -4.52 -3.32 14.29
N CYS A 271 -5.66 -3.33 13.60
CA CYS A 271 -6.34 -4.54 13.18
C CYS A 271 -5.60 -5.13 11.97
N THR A 272 -4.77 -6.13 12.25
CA THR A 272 -3.82 -6.70 11.28
C THR A 272 -4.47 -7.03 9.93
N ASN A 273 -3.84 -6.56 8.86
CA ASN A 273 -4.20 -6.75 7.45
C ASN A 273 -5.59 -6.23 7.05
N THR A 274 -6.27 -5.51 7.94
CA THR A 274 -7.66 -5.10 7.75
C THR A 274 -7.74 -3.59 7.64
N GLY A 275 -8.31 -3.09 6.54
CA GLY A 275 -8.62 -1.67 6.36
C GLY A 275 -10.03 -1.34 6.86
N ALA A 276 -10.30 -0.05 7.07
CA ALA A 276 -11.63 0.44 7.42
C ALA A 276 -12.29 1.18 6.26
N VAL A 277 -13.62 1.14 6.23
CA VAL A 277 -14.45 2.00 5.39
C VAL A 277 -15.42 2.78 6.27
N LEU A 278 -15.51 4.09 6.01
CA LEU A 278 -16.43 5.00 6.70
C LEU A 278 -17.24 5.79 5.66
N PRO A 279 -18.50 5.39 5.40
CA PRO A 279 -19.39 6.10 4.49
C PRO A 279 -19.49 7.60 4.79
N PHE A 280 -19.72 8.39 3.74
CA PHE A 280 -20.13 9.80 3.92
C PHE A 280 -21.58 9.87 4.34
N ALA A 281 -21.94 10.91 5.08
CA ALA A 281 -23.33 11.23 5.38
C ALA A 281 -24.16 11.34 4.09
N ALA A 282 -25.39 10.84 4.10
CA ALA A 282 -26.27 10.96 2.94
C ALA A 282 -26.67 12.42 2.71
N THR A 283 -27.14 13.09 3.76
CA THR A 283 -27.62 14.47 3.71
C THR A 283 -26.75 15.42 4.54
N ARG A 284 -26.89 16.73 4.27
CA ARG A 284 -26.27 17.79 5.08
C ARG A 284 -26.71 17.73 6.55
N ALA A 285 -27.98 17.41 6.79
CA ALA A 285 -28.50 17.29 8.15
C ALA A 285 -27.82 16.16 8.92
N ASP A 286 -27.65 14.98 8.29
CA ASP A 286 -26.93 13.86 8.90
C ASP A 286 -25.46 14.20 9.16
N ARG A 287 -24.82 14.91 8.21
CA ARG A 287 -23.44 15.39 8.33
C ARG A 287 -23.28 16.30 9.54
N GLU A 288 -24.14 17.32 9.65
CA GLU A 288 -24.11 18.31 10.74
C GLU A 288 -24.41 17.65 12.10
N ALA A 289 -25.39 16.73 12.15
CA ALA A 289 -25.72 15.99 13.36
C ALA A 289 -24.56 15.09 13.85
N ALA A 290 -23.80 14.49 12.93
CA ALA A 290 -22.63 13.68 13.25
C ALA A 290 -21.35 14.49 13.49
N GLY A 291 -21.37 15.81 13.25
CA GLY A 291 -20.18 16.65 13.28
C GLY A 291 -19.13 16.26 12.23
N ASP A 292 -19.56 15.66 11.11
CA ASP A 292 -18.67 15.17 10.08
C ASP A 292 -18.18 16.35 9.20
N PRO A 293 -16.87 16.60 9.11
CA PRO A 293 -16.35 17.70 8.28
C PRO A 293 -16.46 17.41 6.79
N ARG A 294 -16.65 16.14 6.38
CA ARG A 294 -16.68 15.71 4.99
C ARG A 294 -18.04 16.06 4.37
N PRO A 295 -18.11 16.74 3.21
CA PRO A 295 -19.37 16.97 2.52
C PRO A 295 -20.22 15.70 2.35
N SER A 296 -21.53 15.84 2.53
CA SER A 296 -22.48 14.74 2.36
C SER A 296 -22.60 14.31 0.90
N LEU A 297 -23.18 13.14 0.64
CA LEU A 297 -23.42 12.66 -0.74
C LEU A 297 -24.28 13.65 -1.55
N ALA A 298 -25.34 14.19 -0.94
CA ALA A 298 -26.19 15.21 -1.55
C ALA A 298 -25.47 16.54 -1.83
N GLU A 299 -24.49 16.92 -0.98
CA GLU A 299 -23.66 18.11 -1.20
C GLU A 299 -22.61 17.89 -2.32
N ARG A 300 -22.12 16.66 -2.51
CA ARG A 300 -21.11 16.32 -3.52
C ARG A 300 -21.69 16.07 -4.90
N TYR A 301 -22.76 15.30 -4.97
CA TYR A 301 -23.30 14.77 -6.22
C TYR A 301 -24.73 15.26 -6.39
N ALA A 302 -24.88 16.40 -7.06
CA ALA A 302 -26.18 17.03 -7.28
C ALA A 302 -27.20 16.09 -7.96
N THR A 303 -26.73 15.16 -8.80
CA THR A 303 -27.57 14.12 -9.42
C THR A 303 -26.82 12.79 -9.53
N PRO A 304 -27.53 11.66 -9.67
CA PRO A 304 -26.91 10.38 -10.00
C PRO A 304 -26.10 10.42 -11.31
N THR A 305 -26.53 11.23 -12.28
CA THR A 305 -25.79 11.44 -13.54
C THR A 305 -24.45 12.12 -13.30
N ALA A 306 -24.41 13.18 -12.47
CA ALA A 306 -23.16 13.86 -12.14
C ALA A 306 -22.12 12.92 -11.50
N TYR A 307 -22.57 12.01 -10.63
CA TYR A 307 -21.70 10.97 -10.08
C TYR A 307 -21.16 10.03 -11.17
N ARG A 308 -22.03 9.52 -12.06
CA ARG A 308 -21.62 8.63 -13.15
C ARG A 308 -20.66 9.29 -14.13
N ASP A 309 -20.89 10.55 -14.49
CA ASP A 309 -20.02 11.30 -15.40
C ASP A 309 -18.62 11.49 -14.79
N ALA A 310 -18.54 11.77 -13.48
CA ALA A 310 -17.27 11.85 -12.77
C ALA A 310 -16.55 10.49 -12.75
N VAL A 311 -17.27 9.38 -12.52
CA VAL A 311 -16.69 8.03 -12.57
C VAL A 311 -16.17 7.71 -13.99
N GLN A 312 -16.93 8.08 -15.02
CA GLN A 312 -16.52 7.92 -16.42
C GLN A 312 -15.25 8.68 -16.74
N ALA A 313 -15.14 9.94 -16.30
CA ALA A 313 -13.93 10.73 -16.50
C ALA A 313 -12.71 10.10 -15.80
N ALA A 314 -12.88 9.66 -14.54
CA ALA A 314 -11.81 9.00 -13.78
C ALA A 314 -11.37 7.67 -14.44
N ALA A 315 -12.32 6.83 -14.86
CA ALA A 315 -12.03 5.57 -15.51
C ALA A 315 -11.35 5.76 -16.88
N ALA A 316 -11.83 6.70 -17.70
CA ALA A 316 -11.25 7.01 -19.00
C ALA A 316 -9.80 7.50 -18.87
N ARG A 317 -9.50 8.34 -17.87
CA ARG A 317 -8.14 8.80 -17.57
C ARG A 317 -7.22 7.63 -17.22
N LEU A 318 -7.65 6.72 -16.34
CA LEU A 318 -6.84 5.55 -15.96
C LEU A 318 -6.60 4.59 -17.13
N VAL A 319 -7.57 4.47 -18.05
CA VAL A 319 -7.38 3.70 -19.29
C VAL A 319 -6.33 4.36 -20.19
N ALA A 320 -6.42 5.68 -20.40
CA ALA A 320 -5.43 6.43 -21.18
C ALA A 320 -4.02 6.34 -20.58
N GLU A 321 -3.92 6.32 -19.24
CA GLU A 321 -2.67 6.14 -18.50
C GLU A 321 -2.19 4.68 -18.45
N ARG A 322 -2.93 3.71 -19.03
CA ARG A 322 -2.67 2.26 -18.95
C ARG A 322 -2.63 1.71 -17.52
N LEU A 323 -3.33 2.36 -16.59
CA LEU A 323 -3.50 1.95 -15.19
C LEU A 323 -4.82 1.20 -14.93
N LEU A 324 -5.66 1.10 -15.96
CA LEU A 324 -6.88 0.31 -15.97
C LEU A 324 -7.10 -0.26 -17.38
N LEU A 325 -7.58 -1.50 -17.49
CA LEU A 325 -7.98 -2.05 -18.79
C LEU A 325 -9.36 -1.51 -19.21
N PRO A 326 -9.65 -1.36 -20.53
CA PRO A 326 -10.97 -0.93 -20.99
C PRO A 326 -12.13 -1.79 -20.47
N ALA A 327 -11.93 -3.10 -20.32
CA ALA A 327 -12.94 -4.00 -19.76
C ALA A 327 -13.23 -3.71 -18.28
N ASP A 328 -12.19 -3.39 -17.50
CA ASP A 328 -12.31 -3.06 -16.08
C ASP A 328 -12.98 -1.69 -15.88
N ALA A 329 -12.66 -0.73 -16.75
CA ALA A 329 -13.36 0.56 -16.79
C ALA A 329 -14.87 0.36 -17.03
N ARG A 330 -15.26 -0.44 -18.04
CA ARG A 330 -16.67 -0.74 -18.30
C ARG A 330 -17.37 -1.41 -17.12
N ALA A 331 -16.71 -2.36 -16.46
CA ALA A 331 -17.26 -3.02 -15.28
C ALA A 331 -17.49 -2.03 -14.11
N MET A 332 -16.56 -1.09 -13.91
CA MET A 332 -16.71 -0.04 -12.90
C MET A 332 -17.84 0.94 -13.23
N LEU A 333 -18.05 1.25 -14.51
CA LEU A 333 -19.17 2.10 -14.94
C LEU A 333 -20.52 1.42 -14.72
N ALA A 334 -20.64 0.14 -15.09
CA ALA A 334 -21.83 -0.65 -14.80
C ALA A 334 -22.11 -0.74 -13.28
N ALA A 335 -21.06 -0.89 -12.46
CA ALA A 335 -21.19 -0.85 -11.01
C ALA A 335 -21.61 0.53 -10.48
N ALA A 336 -21.19 1.63 -11.12
CA ALA A 336 -21.63 2.97 -10.75
C ALA A 336 -23.10 3.21 -11.13
N GLU A 337 -23.55 2.70 -12.28
CA GLU A 337 -24.96 2.72 -12.69
C GLU A 337 -25.86 1.95 -11.72
N ALA A 338 -25.41 0.79 -11.23
CA ALA A 338 -26.12 -0.02 -10.25
C ALA A 338 -25.98 0.49 -8.80
N ASP A 339 -25.23 1.57 -8.58
CA ASP A 339 -24.86 2.10 -7.27
C ASP A 339 -24.17 1.08 -6.34
N THR A 340 -23.29 0.26 -6.91
CA THR A 340 -22.52 -0.78 -6.21
C THR A 340 -21.00 -0.56 -6.28
N LEU A 341 -20.52 0.43 -7.05
CA LEU A 341 -19.08 0.72 -7.19
C LEU A 341 -18.40 0.98 -5.83
N ALA A 342 -19.09 1.67 -4.91
CA ALA A 342 -18.60 1.97 -3.57
C ALA A 342 -18.56 0.75 -2.63
N ARG A 343 -19.23 -0.36 -3.00
CA ARG A 343 -19.30 -1.60 -2.21
C ARG A 343 -19.80 -1.36 -0.77
N LEU A 344 -20.74 -0.45 -0.61
CA LEU A 344 -21.41 -0.15 0.66
C LEU A 344 -22.77 -0.85 0.70
N HIS A 345 -23.28 -1.15 1.90
CA HIS A 345 -24.69 -1.50 2.05
C HIS A 345 -25.57 -0.26 1.78
N ARG A 346 -26.76 -0.50 1.24
CA ARG A 346 -27.77 0.54 1.00
C ARG A 346 -28.51 0.89 2.28
#